data_AF-A0A1G9U9F3-F1
#
_entry.id   AF-A0A1G9U9F3-F1
#
_cell.length_a   1.000
_cell.length_b   1.000
_cell.length_c   1.000
_cell.angle_alpha   90.00
_cell.angle_beta   90.00
_cell.angle_gamma   90.00
#
_symmetry.space_group_name_H-M   'P 1'
#
loop_
_entity.id
_entity.type
_entity.pdbx_description
1 polymer ?
#
loop_
_entity_poly.entity_id
_entity_poly.type
_entity_poly.pdbx_seq_one_letter_code
_entity_poly.pdbx_strand_id
1 'polypeptide(L)'
;MWLSRYEHFSSGRDASYTGQHYVVVLQHGNRLTVRSLPGSSDSPLAMDLEVDGHVATGTWTEQTAADGYYRGARYHGAIQLLVEPTGRRMTGKWVGFGKEFDVNSGPWELVFQDASTTKATLEAYNRRPGA
;
A
#
# COMPACT_ATOMS: atom_id res chain seq x y z
N MET A 1 -10.94 1.49 7.23
CA MET A 1 -9.51 1.77 7.48
C MET A 1 -8.70 0.50 7.54
N TRP A 2 -7.54 0.49 6.89
CA TRP A 2 -6.60 -0.61 6.85
C TRP A 2 -5.18 -0.10 7.06
N LEU A 3 -4.30 -0.94 7.60
CA LEU A 3 -2.86 -0.73 7.64
C LEU A 3 -2.23 -1.46 6.45
N SER A 4 -1.60 -0.71 5.56
CA SER A 4 -0.78 -1.22 4.48
C SER A 4 0.67 -1.32 4.95
N ARG A 5 1.31 -2.47 4.73
CA ARG A 5 2.71 -2.71 5.03
C ARG A 5 3.36 -3.47 3.87
N TYR A 6 4.48 -2.97 3.37
CA TYR A 6 5.26 -3.64 2.34
C TYR A 6 6.75 -3.52 2.62
N GLU A 7 7.53 -4.44 2.06
CA GLU A 7 9.00 -4.40 2.12
C GLU A 7 9.58 -4.22 0.73
N HIS A 8 10.66 -3.45 0.65
CA HIS A 8 11.44 -3.28 -0.58
C HIS A 8 12.93 -3.21 -0.25
N PHE A 9 13.76 -3.68 -1.18
CA PHE A 9 15.20 -3.48 -1.12
C PHE A 9 15.57 -2.21 -1.88
N SER A 10 16.47 -1.40 -1.32
CA SER A 10 17.00 -0.19 -1.95
C SER A 10 18.43 -0.45 -2.40
N SER A 11 18.65 -0.64 -3.70
CA SER A 11 20.02 -0.88 -4.24
C SER A 11 20.97 0.26 -3.86
N GLY A 12 20.53 1.51 -4.04
CA GLY A 12 21.34 2.70 -3.71
C GLY A 12 21.61 2.92 -2.22
N ARG A 13 20.98 2.15 -1.32
CA ARG A 13 21.23 2.19 0.14
C ARG A 13 21.68 0.85 0.71
N ASP A 14 21.81 -0.17 -0.14
CA ASP A 14 22.17 -1.56 0.20
C ASP A 14 21.44 -2.12 1.44
N ALA A 15 20.12 -1.90 1.50
CA ALA A 15 19.31 -2.31 2.65
C ALA A 15 17.83 -2.47 2.32
N SER A 16 17.14 -3.29 3.13
CA SER A 16 15.69 -3.46 3.10
C SER A 16 14.99 -2.45 3.97
N TYR A 17 13.88 -1.91 3.47
CA TYR A 17 13.03 -0.94 4.16
C TYR A 17 11.58 -1.41 4.18
N THR A 18 10.86 -1.02 5.22
CA THR A 18 9.41 -1.23 5.33
C THR A 18 8.69 0.10 5.07
N GLY A 19 7.74 0.09 4.15
CA GLY A 19 6.77 1.17 3.97
C GLY A 19 5.47 0.86 4.70
N GLN A 20 4.89 1.86 5.36
CA GLN A 20 3.62 1.71 6.07
C GLN A 20 2.70 2.90 5.82
N HIS A 21 1.41 2.61 5.62
CA HIS A 21 0.38 3.62 5.36
C HIS A 21 -0.92 3.21 6.02
N TYR A 22 -1.62 4.15 6.66
CA TYR A 22 -3.05 3.96 6.89
C TYR A 22 -3.79 4.30 5.60
N VAL A 23 -4.60 3.37 5.14
CA VAL A 23 -5.32 3.47 3.87
C VAL A 23 -6.83 3.32 4.08
N VAL A 24 -7.58 4.03 3.26
CA VAL A 24 -9.01 3.76 3.04
C VAL A 24 -9.10 2.71 1.92
N VAL A 25 -9.83 1.64 2.17
CA VAL A 25 -10.19 0.64 1.17
C VAL A 25 -11.68 0.79 0.93
N LEU A 26 -12.07 1.11 -0.29
CA LEU A 26 -13.46 1.20 -0.73
C LEU A 26 -13.74 0.07 -1.71
N GLN A 27 -14.86 -0.62 -1.53
CA GLN A 27 -15.30 -1.68 -2.42
C GLN A 27 -16.53 -1.25 -3.22
N HIS A 28 -16.51 -1.50 -4.52
CA HIS A 28 -17.67 -1.36 -5.39
C HIS A 28 -17.74 -2.57 -6.33
N GLY A 29 -18.72 -3.45 -6.11
CA GLY A 29 -18.78 -4.74 -6.78
C GLY A 29 -17.54 -5.58 -6.47
N ASN A 30 -16.87 -6.06 -7.51
CA ASN A 30 -15.61 -6.81 -7.41
C ASN A 30 -14.36 -5.92 -7.44
N ARG A 31 -14.48 -4.59 -7.39
CA ARG A 31 -13.33 -3.68 -7.41
C ARG A 31 -13.03 -3.10 -6.04
N LEU A 32 -11.75 -3.02 -5.69
CA LEU A 32 -11.24 -2.32 -4.51
C LEU A 32 -10.38 -1.13 -4.93
N THR A 33 -10.68 0.04 -4.37
CA THR A 33 -9.84 1.23 -4.48
C THR A 33 -9.18 1.48 -3.13
N VAL A 34 -7.85 1.52 -3.13
CA VAL A 34 -7.03 1.75 -1.92
C VAL A 34 -6.33 3.08 -2.05
N ARG A 35 -6.48 3.97 -1.06
CA ARG A 35 -5.79 5.28 -1.04
C ARG A 35 -5.25 5.56 0.36
N SER A 36 -4.00 6.00 0.48
CA SER A 36 -3.42 6.41 1.76
C SER A 36 -4.00 7.73 2.26
N LEU A 37 -4.01 7.89 3.59
CA LEU A 37 -4.27 9.18 4.20
C LEU A 37 -3.02 10.07 4.07
N PRO A 38 -3.16 11.38 3.79
CA PRO A 38 -2.02 12.29 3.63
C PRO A 38 -1.09 12.37 4.85
N GLY A 39 -1.62 12.24 6.06
CA GLY A 39 -0.84 12.25 7.31
C GLY A 39 -0.19 10.91 7.65
N SER A 40 -0.47 9.85 6.87
CA SER A 40 0.03 8.51 7.16
C SER A 40 1.47 8.26 6.68
N SER A 41 1.90 9.00 5.66
CA SER A 41 3.25 9.00 5.11
C SER A 41 3.40 10.22 4.21
N ASP A 42 4.63 10.68 4.01
CA ASP A 42 4.94 11.77 3.07
C ASP A 42 4.87 11.31 1.60
N SER A 43 4.62 10.00 1.37
CA SER A 43 4.57 9.38 0.05
C SER A 43 3.17 8.84 -0.26
N PRO A 44 2.33 9.53 -1.06
CA PRO A 44 0.98 9.05 -1.33
C PRO A 44 0.97 7.69 -2.05
N LEU A 45 0.18 6.77 -1.52
CA LEU A 45 0.00 5.41 -2.02
C LEU A 45 -1.43 5.23 -2.57
N ALA A 46 -1.51 4.59 -3.74
CA ALA A 46 -2.75 4.21 -4.38
C ALA A 46 -2.68 2.77 -4.91
N MET A 47 -3.80 2.03 -4.83
CA MET A 47 -3.99 0.77 -5.56
C MET A 47 -5.39 0.70 -6.16
N ASP A 48 -5.48 0.01 -7.29
CA ASP A 48 -6.75 -0.35 -7.90
C ASP A 48 -6.71 -1.85 -8.17
N LEU A 49 -7.63 -2.58 -7.53
CA LEU A 49 -7.66 -4.04 -7.49
C LEU A 49 -9.01 -4.57 -7.98
N GLU A 50 -8.98 -5.77 -8.56
CA GLU A 50 -10.14 -6.58 -8.85
C GLU A 50 -10.09 -7.87 -8.02
N VAL A 51 -11.25 -8.31 -7.53
CA VAL A 51 -11.42 -9.46 -6.66
C VAL A 51 -12.12 -10.58 -7.43
N ASP A 52 -11.52 -11.76 -7.45
CA ASP A 52 -12.13 -13.01 -7.90
C ASP A 52 -11.95 -14.08 -6.82
N GLY A 53 -13.07 -14.51 -6.23
CA GLY A 53 -13.08 -15.38 -5.05
C GLY A 53 -12.27 -14.80 -3.89
N HIS A 54 -11.16 -15.47 -3.54
CA HIS A 54 -10.25 -15.07 -2.46
C HIS A 54 -8.95 -14.41 -2.99
N VAL A 55 -8.92 -14.00 -4.25
CA VAL A 55 -7.76 -13.37 -4.88
C VAL A 55 -8.10 -11.93 -5.22
N ALA A 56 -7.24 -10.99 -4.81
CA ALA A 56 -7.31 -9.58 -5.20
C ALA A 56 -6.05 -9.21 -5.99
N THR A 57 -6.22 -8.85 -7.26
CA THR A 57 -5.11 -8.57 -8.19
C THR A 57 -5.29 -7.20 -8.82
N GLY A 58 -4.20 -6.48 -9.07
CA GLY A 58 -4.28 -5.19 -9.75
C GLY A 58 -2.95 -4.46 -9.79
N THR A 59 -3.03 -3.14 -9.65
CA THR A 59 -1.86 -2.25 -9.72
C THR A 59 -1.71 -1.41 -8.47
N TRP A 60 -0.47 -0.99 -8.21
CA TRP A 60 -0.13 -0.03 -7.16
C TRP A 60 0.68 1.11 -7.74
N THR A 61 0.63 2.27 -7.09
CA THR A 61 1.47 3.43 -7.38
C THR A 61 1.83 4.13 -6.07
N GLU A 62 3.07 4.56 -5.95
CA GLU A 62 3.52 5.41 -4.87
C GLU A 62 4.37 6.56 -5.41
N GLN A 63 4.05 7.77 -4.96
CA GLN A 63 4.87 8.94 -5.24
C GLN A 63 5.67 9.28 -3.99
N THR A 64 6.99 9.20 -4.08
CA THR A 64 7.87 9.45 -2.93
C THR A 64 7.89 10.94 -2.55
N ALA A 65 8.27 11.25 -1.31
CA ALA A 65 8.42 12.63 -0.86
C ALA A 65 9.41 13.43 -1.73
N ALA A 66 9.05 14.67 -2.07
CA ALA A 66 9.86 15.53 -2.94
C ALA A 66 11.20 15.93 -2.29
N ASP A 67 11.21 16.08 -0.98
CA ASP A 67 12.38 16.39 -0.13
C ASP A 67 13.08 15.13 0.41
N GLY A 68 12.55 13.94 0.12
CA GLY A 68 13.11 12.65 0.54
C GLY A 68 14.25 12.14 -0.35
N TYR A 69 14.85 11.01 0.05
CA TYR A 69 15.94 10.34 -0.68
C TYR A 69 15.60 10.05 -2.16
N TYR A 70 14.34 9.73 -2.44
CA TYR A 70 13.84 9.40 -3.77
C TYR A 70 13.30 10.62 -4.56
N ARG A 71 13.32 11.82 -3.97
CA ARG A 71 13.08 13.13 -4.63
C ARG A 71 11.84 13.18 -5.53
N GLY A 72 10.69 12.71 -5.05
CA GLY A 72 9.45 12.79 -5.83
C GLY A 72 9.29 11.72 -6.91
N ALA A 73 10.18 10.72 -6.97
CA ALA A 73 10.06 9.62 -7.92
C ALA A 73 8.72 8.89 -7.75
N ARG A 74 8.14 8.50 -8.88
CA ARG A 74 6.91 7.72 -8.95
C ARG A 74 7.23 6.27 -9.27
N TYR A 75 6.90 5.38 -8.35
CA TYR A 75 6.99 3.94 -8.52
C TYR A 75 5.60 3.36 -8.77
N HIS A 76 5.53 2.28 -9.54
CA HIS A 76 4.29 1.56 -9.81
C HIS A 76 4.59 0.13 -10.25
N GLY A 77 3.55 -0.70 -10.26
CA GLY A 77 3.61 -2.03 -10.83
C GLY A 77 2.38 -2.87 -10.50
N ALA A 78 2.54 -4.19 -10.57
CA ALA A 78 1.48 -5.16 -10.33
C ALA A 78 1.48 -5.65 -8.88
N ILE A 79 0.32 -6.09 -8.40
CA ILE A 79 0.18 -6.69 -7.07
C ILE A 79 -0.85 -7.81 -7.12
N GLN A 80 -0.57 -8.89 -6.37
CA GLN A 80 -1.50 -10.00 -6.16
C GLN A 80 -1.55 -10.34 -4.68
N LEU A 81 -2.76 -10.33 -4.12
CA LEU A 81 -3.07 -10.55 -2.72
C LEU A 81 -4.07 -11.70 -2.58
N LEU A 82 -3.93 -12.47 -1.50
CA LEU A 82 -4.87 -13.47 -1.05
C LEU A 82 -5.67 -12.90 0.12
N VAL A 83 -6.99 -12.92 0.00
CA VAL A 83 -7.94 -12.45 1.00
C VAL A 83 -8.21 -13.58 1.98
N GLU A 84 -7.91 -13.37 3.26
CA GLU A 84 -8.24 -14.37 4.29
C GLU A 84 -9.76 -14.55 4.44
N PRO A 85 -10.23 -15.72 4.92
CA PRO A 85 -11.67 -16.00 5.04
C PRO A 85 -12.47 -14.98 5.86
N THR A 86 -11.83 -14.34 6.85
CA THR A 86 -12.48 -13.32 7.69
C THR A 86 -12.63 -11.98 6.97
N GLY A 87 -11.99 -11.80 5.81
CA GLY A 87 -11.92 -10.53 5.10
C GLY A 87 -11.19 -9.43 5.87
N ARG A 88 -10.43 -9.76 6.93
CA ARG A 88 -9.72 -8.78 7.77
C ARG A 88 -8.24 -8.64 7.47
N ARG A 89 -7.73 -9.43 6.53
CA ARG A 89 -6.33 -9.43 6.14
C ARG A 89 -6.19 -9.88 4.69
N MET A 90 -5.34 -9.19 3.94
CA MET A 90 -4.93 -9.55 2.60
C MET A 90 -3.41 -9.61 2.55
N THR A 91 -2.84 -10.72 2.07
CA THR A 91 -1.38 -10.91 2.01
C THR A 91 -0.93 -11.37 0.64
N GLY A 92 0.22 -10.92 0.18
CA GLY A 92 0.73 -11.35 -1.10
C GLY A 92 2.03 -10.67 -1.47
N LYS A 93 2.20 -10.42 -2.78
CA LYS A 93 3.44 -9.84 -3.31
C LYS A 93 3.14 -8.74 -4.31
N TRP A 94 4.04 -7.78 -4.37
CA TRP A 94 4.10 -6.78 -5.42
C TRP A 94 5.24 -7.07 -6.39
N VAL A 95 5.12 -6.53 -7.60
CA VAL A 95 6.19 -6.44 -8.59
C VAL A 95 6.26 -4.98 -9.06
N GLY A 96 7.47 -4.47 -9.25
CA GLY A 96 7.74 -3.11 -9.70
C GLY A 96 9.16 -3.01 -10.26
N PHE A 97 9.69 -1.80 -10.40
CA PHE A 97 11.01 -1.55 -10.97
C PHE A 97 11.89 -0.71 -10.05
N GLY A 98 13.19 -0.96 -10.07
CA GLY A 98 14.20 -0.17 -9.35
C GLY A 98 14.82 0.93 -10.20
N LYS A 99 15.79 1.65 -9.62
CA LYS A 99 16.52 2.72 -10.33
C LYS A 99 17.46 2.19 -11.41
N GLU A 100 17.84 0.91 -11.34
CA GLU A 100 18.80 0.26 -12.23
C GLU A 100 18.11 -0.54 -13.34
N PHE A 101 16.84 -0.23 -13.63
CA PHE A 101 16.01 -0.96 -14.62
C PHE A 101 15.84 -2.46 -14.31
N ASP A 102 15.99 -2.82 -13.05
CA ASP A 102 15.75 -4.14 -12.49
C ASP A 102 14.29 -4.30 -12.06
N VAL A 103 13.76 -5.53 -12.18
CA VAL A 103 12.43 -5.88 -11.67
C VAL A 103 12.56 -6.32 -10.22
N ASN A 104 11.84 -5.63 -9.34
CA ASN A 104 11.82 -5.93 -7.92
C ASN A 104 10.48 -6.54 -7.51
N SER A 105 10.51 -7.36 -6.47
CA SER A 105 9.30 -7.88 -5.83
C SER A 105 9.49 -8.00 -4.32
N GLY A 106 8.40 -7.95 -3.57
CA GLY A 106 8.43 -8.03 -2.12
C GLY A 106 7.08 -8.37 -1.52
N PRO A 107 7.04 -8.72 -0.23
CA PRO A 107 5.79 -8.98 0.47
C PRO A 107 4.97 -7.69 0.61
N TRP A 108 3.66 -7.83 0.48
CA TRP A 108 2.69 -6.78 0.80
C TRP A 108 1.57 -7.36 1.66
N GLU A 109 1.16 -6.61 2.68
CA GLU A 109 0.04 -6.91 3.54
C GLU A 109 -0.90 -5.70 3.71
N LEU A 110 -2.20 -5.96 3.72
CA LEU A 110 -3.25 -5.06 4.18
C LEU A 110 -3.94 -5.69 5.39
N VAL A 111 -3.93 -5.02 6.54
CA VAL A 111 -4.60 -5.48 7.78
C VAL A 111 -5.73 -4.53 8.14
N PHE A 112 -6.94 -5.06 8.32
CA PHE A 112 -8.10 -4.28 8.71
C PHE A 112 -7.91 -3.65 10.10
N GLN A 113 -8.27 -2.37 10.23
CA GLN A 113 -8.18 -1.62 11.48
C GLN A 113 -9.55 -1.20 11.99
N ASP A 114 -10.38 -0.61 11.12
CA ASP A 114 -11.69 -0.05 11.48
C ASP A 114 -12.62 -0.12 10.26
N ALA A 115 -13.91 -0.39 10.48
CA ALA A 115 -14.91 -0.41 9.41
C ALA A 115 -15.38 1.01 9.03
N SER A 116 -15.29 1.96 9.98
CA SER A 116 -15.75 3.32 9.81
C SER A 116 -14.86 4.12 8.85
N THR A 117 -15.49 4.96 8.06
CA THR A 117 -14.87 5.99 7.20
C THR A 117 -15.41 7.38 7.54
N THR A 118 -15.98 7.55 8.74
CA THR A 118 -16.44 8.85 9.22
C THR A 118 -15.27 9.82 9.35
N LYS A 119 -15.56 11.12 9.32
CA LYS A 119 -14.55 12.18 9.48
C LYS A 119 -13.70 11.97 10.75
N ALA A 120 -14.35 11.64 11.88
CA ALA A 120 -13.65 11.40 13.15
C ALA A 120 -12.69 10.20 13.06
N THR A 121 -13.11 9.10 12.42
CA THR A 121 -12.22 7.95 12.18
C THR A 121 -11.07 8.31 11.25
N LEU A 122 -11.34 9.03 10.15
CA LEU A 122 -10.27 9.47 9.23
C LEU A 122 -9.24 10.35 9.94
N GLU A 123 -9.68 11.29 10.76
CA GLU A 123 -8.78 12.15 11.56
C GLU A 123 -7.93 11.34 12.55
N ALA A 124 -8.50 10.35 13.24
CA ALA A 124 -7.77 9.50 14.18
C ALA A 124 -6.67 8.65 13.53
N TYR A 125 -6.85 8.27 12.26
CA TYR A 125 -5.87 7.50 11.47
C TYR A 125 -4.99 8.39 10.57
N ASN A 126 -5.21 9.70 10.50
CA ASN A 126 -4.41 10.62 9.68
C ASN A 126 -3.06 10.97 10.34
N ARG A 127 -2.28 9.93 10.66
CA ARG A 127 -0.99 9.96 11.36
C ARG A 127 -0.10 8.82 10.90
N ARG A 128 1.20 8.88 11.14
CA ARG A 128 2.11 7.78 10.77
C ARG A 128 1.82 6.52 11.60
N PRO A 129 1.79 5.32 10.98
CA PRO A 129 1.70 4.06 11.73
C PRO A 129 2.89 3.86 12.67
N GLY A 130 2.64 3.34 13.87
CA GLY A 130 3.69 3.06 14.86
C GLY A 130 4.18 4.27 15.68
N ALA A 131 3.53 5.43 15.52
CA ALA A 131 3.69 6.59 16.40
C ALA A 131 2.74 6.54 17.62
#